data_AF-A0A6B2TCP4-F1
#
_entry.id   AF-A0A6B2TCP4-F1
#
_cell.length_a   1.000
_cell.length_b   1.000
_cell.length_c   1.000
_cell.angle_alpha   90.00
_cell.angle_beta   90.00
_cell.angle_gamma   90.00
#
_symmetry.space_group_name_H-M   'P 1'
#
loop_
_entity.id
_entity.type
_entity.pdbx_description
1 polymer ?
#
loop_
_entity_poly.entity_id
_entity_poly.type
_entity_poly.pdbx_seq_one_letter_code
_entity_poly.pdbx_strand_id
1 'polypeptide(L)'
;MVPLAAEDLSMFGRDPWWLVAFKAVFCFAFLMVTVLLAIVWERKVVAWMQLRIGPNRNGPWGLLQSLADGVKLMLKEDVIVKRADKVVYILAPVIAAIPAFMAIAVIPFGPAGNEVSIFGHRTTMQLTDLPIAMLYILAVASVGIYGIVLAGWSSGSTYPLLGGLRSCAQMISYEIAMGAAFASVFLYSGSMSTSAIVEAQADRWYVLLLPVSFIIYIVTMIGETNRAPFDMPESEGDLVGGFNTEYSSIKFAMFMLAEYINMVTVSAVSATLFLGGWRAPYPISTFWEGANHGWWPMLWFVIKVQLLLFFFIWLRGSLPRVRYDQLMKLGWKVLIPVSVVWLMLVATVRAMRNEDYEFTSIALYVGGGVIALLLLSVVVDIFRDRREKEAAAEEEKPVAFDPMAGGFPVPPLPGQSLPPVPRRRSRQERELIVSGGPDTQSDGTRSDGKEASDG
;
A
#
# COMPACT_ATOMS: atom_id res chain seq x y z
N MET A 1 -2.18 -29.63 -22.54
CA MET A 1 -2.14 -29.73 -21.06
C MET A 1 -0.69 -29.76 -20.64
N VAL A 2 -0.11 -28.62 -20.23
CA VAL A 2 1.17 -28.62 -19.52
C VAL A 2 0.90 -29.31 -18.18
N PRO A 3 1.61 -30.38 -17.82
CA PRO A 3 1.44 -30.97 -16.50
C PRO A 3 1.74 -29.87 -15.48
N LEU A 4 0.83 -29.63 -14.53
CA LEU A 4 1.21 -28.99 -13.27
C LEU A 4 2.33 -29.87 -12.73
N ALA A 5 3.57 -29.41 -12.87
CA ALA A 5 4.73 -30.15 -12.41
C ALA A 5 4.46 -30.47 -10.94
N ALA A 6 4.37 -31.75 -10.59
CA ALA A 6 4.41 -32.14 -9.20
C ALA A 6 5.75 -31.63 -8.67
N GLU A 7 5.72 -30.55 -7.89
CA GLU A 7 6.91 -29.92 -7.36
C GLU A 7 7.63 -30.95 -6.47
N ASP A 8 8.82 -31.40 -6.89
CA ASP A 8 9.63 -32.30 -6.08
C ASP A 8 10.39 -31.51 -5.02
N LEU A 9 9.68 -31.13 -3.94
CA LEU A 9 10.26 -30.48 -2.76
C LEU A 9 10.80 -31.50 -1.75
N SER A 10 11.03 -32.76 -2.14
CA SER A 10 11.42 -33.84 -1.21
C SER A 10 12.78 -33.66 -0.55
N MET A 11 13.57 -32.69 -1.03
CA MET A 11 14.85 -32.27 -0.44
C MET A 11 14.68 -31.39 0.81
N PHE A 12 13.54 -30.73 0.99
CA PHE A 12 13.26 -29.90 2.16
C PHE A 12 12.67 -30.73 3.31
N GLY A 13 13.01 -30.38 4.56
CA GLY A 13 12.49 -31.06 5.75
C GLY A 13 13.19 -32.37 6.15
N ARG A 14 14.25 -32.78 5.45
CA ARG A 14 15.12 -33.92 5.81
C ARG A 14 16.38 -33.51 6.59
N ASP A 15 16.58 -32.21 6.79
CA ASP A 15 17.72 -31.67 7.52
C ASP A 15 17.67 -32.07 9.02
N PRO A 16 18.80 -32.42 9.64
CA PRO A 16 18.87 -32.63 11.09
C PRO A 16 18.42 -31.39 11.87
N TRP A 17 17.73 -31.59 13.00
CA TRP A 17 17.18 -30.49 13.82
C TRP A 17 18.22 -29.42 14.22
N TRP A 18 19.48 -29.83 14.47
CA TRP A 18 20.55 -28.90 14.85
C TRP A 18 20.97 -28.00 13.69
N LEU A 19 20.87 -28.49 12.46
CA LEU A 19 21.18 -27.75 11.25
C LEU A 19 20.06 -26.77 10.94
N VAL A 20 18.79 -27.17 11.14
CA VAL A 20 17.64 -26.26 11.07
C VAL A 20 17.78 -25.13 12.10
N ALA A 21 18.17 -25.44 13.34
CA ALA A 21 18.41 -24.42 14.36
C ALA A 21 19.55 -23.46 13.97
N PHE A 22 20.66 -23.99 13.42
CA PHE A 22 21.77 -23.17 12.94
C PHE A 22 21.35 -22.25 11.79
N LYS A 23 20.60 -22.76 10.80
CA LYS A 23 20.03 -21.95 9.70
C LYS A 23 19.07 -20.88 10.22
N ALA A 24 18.23 -21.19 11.21
CA ALA A 24 17.30 -20.23 11.80
C ALA A 24 18.04 -19.09 12.52
N VAL A 25 19.07 -19.42 13.32
CA VAL A 25 19.95 -18.43 13.96
C VAL A 25 20.69 -17.58 12.92
N PHE A 26 21.16 -18.20 11.84
CA PHE A 26 21.78 -17.48 10.74
C PHE A 26 20.81 -16.50 10.07
N CYS A 27 19.58 -16.91 9.75
CA CYS A 27 18.57 -16.02 9.17
C CYS A 27 18.23 -14.86 10.10
N PHE A 28 18.08 -15.14 11.39
CA PHE A 28 17.86 -14.12 12.42
C PHE A 28 19.02 -13.12 12.49
N ALA A 29 20.26 -13.63 12.55
CA ALA A 29 21.46 -12.79 12.60
C ALA A 29 21.63 -11.97 11.31
N PHE A 30 21.36 -12.56 10.15
CA PHE A 30 21.39 -11.89 8.86
C PHE A 30 20.42 -10.72 8.81
N LEU A 31 19.16 -10.92 9.23
CA LEU A 31 18.17 -9.84 9.33
C LEU A 31 18.62 -8.75 10.30
N MET A 32 19.05 -9.13 11.50
CA MET A 32 19.49 -8.16 12.51
C MET A 32 20.65 -7.30 12.02
N VAL A 33 21.67 -7.91 11.42
CA VAL A 33 22.82 -7.18 10.87
C VAL A 33 22.38 -6.29 9.72
N THR A 34 21.55 -6.80 8.81
CA THR A 34 21.04 -6.03 7.66
C THR A 34 20.26 -4.80 8.13
N VAL A 35 19.39 -4.94 9.14
CA VAL A 35 18.63 -3.83 9.73
C VAL A 35 19.55 -2.81 10.40
N LEU A 36 20.50 -3.26 11.23
CA LEU A 36 21.43 -2.35 11.90
C LEU A 36 22.24 -1.52 10.89
N LEU A 37 22.70 -2.16 9.82
CA LEU A 37 23.40 -1.51 8.71
C LEU A 37 22.47 -0.57 7.94
N ALA A 38 21.26 -1.01 7.60
CA ALA A 38 20.27 -0.22 6.88
C ALA A 38 19.95 1.09 7.60
N ILE A 39 19.79 1.07 8.94
CA ILE A 39 19.54 2.27 9.74
C ILE A 39 20.70 3.27 9.67
N VAL A 40 21.96 2.80 9.79
CA VAL A 40 23.13 3.70 9.64
C VAL A 40 23.19 4.25 8.23
N TRP A 41 22.92 3.40 7.24
CA TRP A 41 23.00 3.77 5.84
C TRP A 41 21.93 4.79 5.45
N GLU A 42 20.70 4.61 5.91
CA GLU A 42 19.62 5.57 5.74
C GLU A 42 20.01 6.95 6.28
N ARG A 43 20.54 7.01 7.51
CA ARG A 43 21.00 8.27 8.12
C ARG A 43 22.09 8.95 7.28
N LYS A 44 23.01 8.18 6.68
CA LYS A 44 24.09 8.71 5.86
C LYS A 44 23.62 9.20 4.50
N VAL A 45 22.86 8.38 3.78
CA VAL A 45 22.40 8.70 2.42
C VAL A 45 21.48 9.91 2.46
N VAL A 46 20.53 9.97 3.40
CA VAL A 46 19.65 11.15 3.56
C VAL A 46 20.45 12.39 3.94
N ALA A 47 21.47 12.26 4.80
CA ALA A 47 22.38 13.36 5.12
C ALA A 47 23.12 13.87 3.87
N TRP A 48 23.66 12.96 3.05
CA TRP A 48 24.36 13.32 1.82
C TRP A 48 23.45 13.98 0.78
N MET A 49 22.21 13.50 0.63
CA MET A 49 21.21 14.14 -0.23
C MET A 49 20.88 15.57 0.22
N GLN A 50 20.95 15.82 1.54
CA GLN A 50 20.73 17.13 2.15
C GLN A 50 22.00 17.99 2.28
N LEU A 51 23.11 17.58 1.66
CA LEU A 51 24.42 18.25 1.75
C LEU A 51 24.92 18.44 3.20
N ARG A 52 24.55 17.52 4.10
CA ARG A 52 25.07 17.46 5.48
C ARG A 52 25.83 16.17 5.74
N ILE A 53 26.68 16.18 6.75
CA ILE A 53 27.50 15.03 7.11
C ILE A 53 26.66 14.07 7.98
N GLY A 54 26.64 12.78 7.60
CA GLY A 54 25.99 11.73 8.38
C GLY A 54 26.75 11.34 9.66
N PRO A 55 26.30 10.30 10.38
CA PRO A 55 26.97 9.83 11.60
C PRO A 55 28.43 9.43 11.36
N ASN A 56 29.37 10.13 12.04
CA ASN A 56 30.82 9.93 11.89
C ASN A 56 31.58 9.65 13.20
N ARG A 57 30.88 9.51 14.35
CA ARG A 57 31.53 9.45 15.68
C ARG A 57 31.63 8.04 16.27
N ASN A 58 30.52 7.30 16.35
CA ASN A 58 30.48 6.03 17.07
C ASN A 58 31.02 4.87 16.21
N GLY A 59 32.33 4.64 16.27
CA GLY A 59 33.05 3.60 15.51
C GLY A 59 33.55 4.07 14.14
N PRO A 60 34.25 3.21 13.38
CA PRO A 60 34.72 3.56 12.04
C PRO A 60 33.52 3.91 11.14
N TRP A 61 33.52 5.12 10.60
CA TRP A 61 32.41 5.70 9.85
C TRP A 61 31.04 5.65 10.57
N GLY A 62 30.97 5.63 11.90
CA GLY A 62 29.69 5.61 12.62
C GLY A 62 28.90 4.29 12.54
N LEU A 63 29.54 3.19 12.12
CA LEU A 63 28.87 1.88 11.96
C LEU A 63 28.25 1.36 13.26
N LEU A 64 28.84 1.69 14.41
CA LEU A 64 28.38 1.21 15.73
C LEU A 64 27.24 2.06 16.31
N GLN A 65 26.75 3.09 15.59
CA GLN A 65 25.69 3.96 16.08
C GLN A 65 24.38 3.19 16.33
N SER A 66 23.92 2.37 15.39
CA SER A 66 22.68 1.60 15.56
C SER A 66 22.75 0.63 16.73
N LEU A 67 23.93 0.05 17.00
CA LEU A 67 24.15 -0.81 18.15
C LEU A 67 24.03 -0.03 19.46
N ALA A 68 24.64 1.16 19.53
CA ALA A 68 24.53 2.03 20.70
C ALA A 68 23.08 2.49 20.94
N ASP A 69 22.32 2.77 19.88
CA ASP A 69 20.90 3.12 19.96
C ASP A 69 20.06 1.93 20.48
N GLY A 70 20.37 0.70 20.07
CA GLY A 70 19.74 -0.51 20.59
C GLY A 70 20.00 -0.73 22.09
N VAL A 71 21.26 -0.62 22.53
CA VAL A 71 21.63 -0.72 23.95
C VAL A 71 20.94 0.37 24.78
N LYS A 72 20.89 1.61 24.26
CA LYS A 72 20.16 2.71 24.90
C LYS A 72 18.69 2.35 25.10
N LEU A 73 18.03 1.79 24.10
CA LEU A 73 16.61 1.43 24.19
C LEU A 73 16.37 0.30 25.20
N MET A 74 17.31 -0.65 25.36
CA MET A 74 17.23 -1.70 26.39
C MET A 74 17.40 -1.17 27.82
N LEU A 75 18.27 -0.18 28.01
CA LEU A 75 18.51 0.44 29.32
C LEU A 75 17.50 1.54 29.67
N LYS A 76 16.69 1.96 28.70
CA LYS A 76 15.69 3.02 28.90
C LYS A 76 14.54 2.49 29.74
N GLU A 77 13.98 3.36 30.57
CA GLU A 77 12.83 3.05 31.41
C GLU A 77 11.61 2.62 30.57
N ASP A 78 11.08 1.44 30.90
CA ASP A 78 9.88 0.90 30.27
C ASP A 78 8.64 1.34 31.06
N VAL A 79 7.85 2.25 30.47
CA VAL A 79 6.65 2.82 31.09
C VAL A 79 5.41 2.08 30.58
N ILE A 80 4.53 1.71 31.50
CA ILE A 80 3.21 1.15 31.20
C ILE A 80 2.15 2.18 31.59
N VAL A 81 1.35 2.59 30.62
CA VAL A 81 0.30 3.60 30.80
C VAL A 81 -0.80 3.05 31.72
N LYS A 82 -1.28 3.87 32.67
CA LYS A 82 -2.26 3.43 33.69
C LYS A 82 -3.63 3.02 33.10
N ARG A 83 -4.04 3.65 31.99
CA ARG A 83 -5.31 3.39 31.31
C ARG A 83 -5.22 2.31 30.23
N ALA A 84 -4.02 1.79 29.95
CA ALA A 84 -3.81 0.80 28.92
C ALA A 84 -4.26 -0.60 29.36
N ASP A 85 -4.74 -1.39 28.40
CA ASP A 85 -4.93 -2.83 28.61
C ASP A 85 -3.57 -3.52 28.68
N LYS A 86 -3.17 -3.97 29.87
CA LYS A 86 -1.80 -4.46 30.13
C LYS A 86 -1.42 -5.66 29.28
N VAL A 87 -2.36 -6.56 29.02
CA VAL A 87 -2.09 -7.82 28.31
C VAL A 87 -1.82 -7.52 26.84
N VAL A 88 -2.73 -6.82 26.19
CA VAL A 88 -2.59 -6.47 24.77
C VAL A 88 -1.45 -5.47 24.57
N TYR A 89 -1.24 -4.55 25.51
CA TYR A 89 -0.15 -3.57 25.44
C TYR A 89 1.23 -4.26 25.40
N ILE A 90 1.45 -5.34 26.15
CA ILE A 90 2.71 -6.09 26.14
C ILE A 90 2.80 -7.04 24.94
N LEU A 91 1.69 -7.64 24.52
CA LEU A 91 1.67 -8.61 23.41
C LEU A 91 1.74 -7.96 22.02
N ALA A 92 1.19 -6.77 21.82
CA ALA A 92 1.13 -6.12 20.51
C ALA A 92 2.49 -5.98 19.79
N PRO A 93 3.59 -5.54 20.44
CA PRO A 93 4.91 -5.52 19.81
C PRO A 93 5.42 -6.91 19.42
N VAL A 94 5.11 -7.94 20.22
CA VAL A 94 5.51 -9.32 19.95
C VAL A 94 4.77 -9.87 18.74
N ILE A 95 3.47 -9.57 18.63
CA ILE A 95 2.63 -9.93 17.49
C ILE A 95 3.10 -9.21 16.21
N ALA A 96 3.65 -8.00 16.30
CA ALA A 96 4.24 -7.33 15.14
C ALA A 96 5.62 -7.91 14.74
N ALA A 97 6.47 -8.23 15.73
CA ALA A 97 7.85 -8.64 15.49
C ALA A 97 7.99 -10.09 15.02
N ILE A 98 7.27 -11.04 15.62
CA ILE A 98 7.39 -12.48 15.28
C ILE A 98 7.11 -12.72 13.79
N PRO A 99 6.00 -12.24 13.21
CA PRO A 99 5.71 -12.44 11.80
C PRO A 99 6.79 -11.84 10.88
N ALA A 100 7.33 -10.66 11.23
CA ALA A 100 8.38 -10.03 10.45
C ALA A 100 9.62 -10.94 10.31
N PHE A 101 10.01 -11.64 11.38
CA PHE A 101 11.09 -12.63 11.34
C PHE A 101 10.69 -13.94 10.64
N MET A 102 9.44 -14.35 10.75
CA MET A 102 8.96 -15.61 10.14
C MET A 102 8.99 -15.56 8.61
N ALA A 103 8.71 -14.39 8.01
CA ALA A 103 8.60 -14.25 6.55
C ALA A 103 9.91 -14.59 5.78
N ILE A 104 11.08 -14.41 6.39
CA ILE A 104 12.38 -14.72 5.75
C ILE A 104 12.61 -16.24 5.57
N ALA A 105 11.89 -17.07 6.33
CA ALA A 105 12.11 -18.52 6.38
C ALA A 105 11.95 -19.19 5.01
N VAL A 106 11.14 -18.60 4.13
CA VAL A 106 10.79 -19.18 2.83
C VAL A 106 11.51 -18.47 1.68
N ILE A 107 12.45 -17.57 1.96
CA ILE A 107 13.17 -16.82 0.94
C ILE A 107 14.47 -17.58 0.54
N PRO A 108 14.69 -17.85 -0.76
CA PRO A 108 15.86 -18.59 -1.21
C PRO A 108 17.10 -17.68 -1.33
N PHE A 109 18.15 -17.97 -0.56
CA PHE A 109 19.44 -17.25 -0.67
C PHE A 109 20.38 -17.85 -1.72
N GLY A 110 20.07 -19.04 -2.23
CA GLY A 110 20.90 -19.72 -3.22
C GLY A 110 20.19 -20.90 -3.89
N PRO A 111 20.84 -21.52 -4.89
CA PRO A 111 20.27 -22.62 -5.67
C PRO A 111 19.96 -23.84 -4.81
N ALA A 112 18.84 -24.50 -5.11
CA ALA A 112 18.51 -25.79 -4.53
C ALA A 112 19.59 -26.86 -4.86
N GLY A 113 20.08 -26.87 -6.10
CA GLY A 113 21.08 -27.86 -6.56
C GLY A 113 22.54 -27.62 -6.15
N ASN A 114 22.89 -26.45 -5.59
CA ASN A 114 24.25 -26.18 -5.07
C ASN A 114 24.24 -26.30 -3.55
N GLU A 115 24.17 -27.53 -3.07
CA GLU A 115 24.24 -27.81 -1.64
C GLU A 115 25.59 -27.35 -1.08
N VAL A 116 25.59 -26.36 -0.20
CA VAL A 116 26.81 -25.95 0.48
C VAL A 116 27.08 -26.94 1.60
N SER A 117 28.31 -27.45 1.64
CA SER A 117 28.77 -28.29 2.73
C SER A 117 29.00 -27.42 3.98
N ILE A 118 28.07 -27.49 4.93
CA ILE A 118 28.26 -26.97 6.29
C ILE A 118 28.70 -28.16 7.15
N PHE A 119 29.96 -28.16 7.60
CA PHE A 119 30.52 -29.24 8.43
C PHE A 119 30.31 -30.66 7.87
N GLY A 120 30.42 -30.82 6.55
CA GLY A 120 30.24 -32.12 5.87
C GLY A 120 28.78 -32.47 5.51
N HIS A 121 27.79 -31.71 5.98
CA HIS A 121 26.39 -31.83 5.55
C HIS A 121 26.08 -30.86 4.42
N ARG A 122 25.64 -31.43 3.29
CA ARG A 122 25.20 -30.70 2.12
C ARG A 122 23.77 -30.24 2.33
N THR A 123 23.55 -28.92 2.40
CA THR A 123 22.21 -28.37 2.63
C THR A 123 21.95 -27.15 1.75
N THR A 124 20.68 -26.94 1.41
CA THR A 124 20.22 -25.81 0.61
C THR A 124 20.37 -24.49 1.38
N MET A 125 20.65 -23.40 0.66
CA MET A 125 20.69 -22.03 1.21
C MET A 125 19.28 -21.45 1.42
N GLN A 126 18.36 -22.26 1.92
CA GLN A 126 16.98 -21.89 2.24
C GLN A 126 16.59 -22.65 3.51
N LEU A 127 15.82 -22.01 4.39
CA LEU A 127 15.41 -22.62 5.66
C LEU A 127 14.32 -23.66 5.43
N THR A 128 13.27 -23.29 4.69
CA THR A 128 12.24 -24.23 4.23
C THR A 128 11.63 -23.73 2.92
N ASP A 129 11.07 -24.63 2.13
CA ASP A 129 10.22 -24.29 1.00
C ASP A 129 8.87 -24.99 1.12
N LEU A 130 7.83 -24.32 0.64
CA LEU A 130 6.44 -24.80 0.71
C LEU A 130 5.79 -24.58 -0.65
N PRO A 131 4.92 -25.50 -1.12
CA PRO A 131 4.17 -25.27 -2.36
C PRO A 131 3.34 -23.98 -2.35
N ILE A 132 2.95 -23.55 -1.15
CA ILE A 132 2.16 -22.33 -0.88
C ILE A 132 3.01 -21.22 -0.22
N ALA A 133 4.32 -21.20 -0.47
CA ALA A 133 5.28 -20.26 0.14
C ALA A 133 4.82 -18.80 0.10
N MET A 134 4.29 -18.36 -1.04
CA MET A 134 3.85 -16.98 -1.20
C MET A 134 2.56 -16.65 -0.43
N LEU A 135 1.65 -17.61 -0.28
CA LEU A 135 0.47 -17.44 0.58
C LEU A 135 0.86 -17.40 2.05
N TYR A 136 1.89 -18.14 2.45
CA TYR A 136 2.48 -18.04 3.78
C TYR A 136 3.02 -16.64 4.05
N ILE A 137 3.76 -16.04 3.11
CA ILE A 137 4.28 -14.66 3.26
C ILE A 137 3.13 -13.66 3.43
N LEU A 138 2.08 -13.74 2.61
CA LEU A 138 0.90 -12.89 2.74
C LEU A 138 0.24 -13.06 4.11
N ALA A 139 -0.03 -14.30 4.54
CA ALA A 139 -0.68 -14.57 5.83
C ALA A 139 0.13 -14.02 7.02
N VAL A 140 1.46 -14.17 6.98
CA VAL A 140 2.37 -13.67 8.01
C VAL A 140 2.41 -12.13 8.00
N ALA A 141 2.41 -11.50 6.82
CA ALA A 141 2.31 -10.04 6.70
C ALA A 141 1.00 -9.51 7.31
N SER A 142 -0.15 -10.13 7.00
CA SER A 142 -1.44 -9.74 7.57
C SER A 142 -1.45 -9.81 9.10
N VAL A 143 -0.79 -10.81 9.69
CA VAL A 143 -0.67 -10.92 11.17
C VAL A 143 0.11 -9.75 11.77
N GLY A 144 1.14 -9.26 11.07
CA GLY A 144 1.92 -8.09 11.50
C GLY A 144 1.06 -6.83 11.64
N ILE A 145 0.10 -6.61 10.73
CA ILE A 145 -0.84 -5.48 10.74
C ILE A 145 -1.67 -5.46 12.03
N TYR A 146 -2.11 -6.63 12.52
CA TYR A 146 -2.85 -6.71 13.79
C TYR A 146 -2.04 -6.19 14.98
N GLY A 147 -0.72 -6.38 14.98
CA GLY A 147 0.16 -5.83 16.02
C GLY A 147 0.05 -4.30 16.13
N ILE A 148 0.00 -3.59 15.00
CA ILE A 148 -0.11 -2.12 14.95
C ILE A 148 -1.49 -1.64 15.44
N VAL A 149 -2.57 -2.34 15.07
CA VAL A 149 -3.93 -1.98 15.50
C VAL A 149 -4.14 -2.22 16.99
N LEU A 150 -3.69 -3.38 17.47
CA LEU A 150 -3.77 -3.75 18.88
C LEU A 150 -2.94 -2.79 19.75
N ALA A 151 -1.82 -2.29 19.23
CA ALA A 151 -1.02 -1.27 19.89
C ALA A 151 -1.79 0.06 20.03
N GLY A 152 -2.43 0.52 18.95
CA GLY A 152 -3.26 1.73 18.97
C GLY A 152 -4.43 1.62 19.94
N TRP A 153 -5.11 0.47 19.97
CA TRP A 153 -6.26 0.21 20.85
C TRP A 153 -5.86 0.03 22.32
N SER A 154 -4.83 -0.79 22.60
CA SER A 154 -4.41 -1.09 23.97
C SER A 154 -3.84 0.10 24.72
N SER A 155 -3.41 1.14 24.00
CA SER A 155 -2.85 2.37 24.55
C SER A 155 -3.81 3.16 25.47
N GLY A 156 -5.12 2.95 25.34
CA GLY A 156 -6.14 3.60 26.18
C GLY A 156 -6.39 5.08 25.87
N SER A 157 -5.94 5.56 24.70
CA SER A 157 -6.16 6.93 24.19
C SER A 157 -6.79 6.92 22.80
N THR A 158 -7.66 7.88 22.51
CA THR A 158 -8.38 7.97 21.22
C THR A 158 -7.47 8.39 20.06
N TYR A 159 -6.41 9.15 20.34
CA TYR A 159 -5.50 9.63 19.30
C TYR A 159 -4.64 8.51 18.69
N PRO A 160 -3.93 7.67 19.48
CA PRO A 160 -3.24 6.47 18.97
C PRO A 160 -4.17 5.50 18.25
N LEU A 161 -5.42 5.36 18.74
CA LEU A 161 -6.41 4.50 18.12
C LEU A 161 -6.77 4.97 16.70
N LEU A 162 -7.00 6.27 16.50
CA LEU A 162 -7.27 6.84 15.18
C LEU A 162 -6.07 6.66 14.23
N GLY A 163 -4.85 6.86 14.72
CA GLY A 163 -3.62 6.60 13.95
C GLY A 163 -3.49 5.13 13.54
N GLY A 164 -3.71 4.20 14.48
CA GLY A 164 -3.68 2.76 14.23
C GLY A 164 -4.76 2.27 13.25
N LEU A 165 -5.98 2.80 13.32
CA LEU A 165 -7.06 2.46 12.40
C LEU A 165 -6.77 2.93 10.97
N ARG A 166 -6.19 4.12 10.79
CA ARG A 166 -5.79 4.63 9.47
C ARG A 166 -4.65 3.80 8.88
N SER A 167 -3.65 3.48 9.70
CA SER A 167 -2.56 2.59 9.34
C SER A 167 -3.06 1.24 8.84
N CYS A 168 -4.00 0.63 9.57
CA CYS A 168 -4.62 -0.64 9.21
C CYS A 168 -5.36 -0.56 7.87
N ALA A 169 -6.22 0.45 7.71
CA ALA A 169 -6.96 0.65 6.47
C ALA A 169 -6.03 0.83 5.26
N GLN A 170 -4.89 1.51 5.46
CA GLN A 170 -3.85 1.61 4.44
C GLN A 170 -3.23 0.25 4.14
N MET A 171 -2.61 -0.42 5.13
CA MET A 171 -1.87 -1.66 4.90
C MET A 171 -2.76 -2.71 4.23
N ILE A 172 -3.99 -2.92 4.72
CA ILE A 172 -4.94 -3.86 4.10
C ILE A 172 -5.25 -3.49 2.64
N SER A 173 -5.47 -2.21 2.34
CA SER A 173 -5.79 -1.78 0.96
C SER A 173 -4.64 -2.04 0.00
N TYR A 174 -3.39 -1.83 0.44
CA TYR A 174 -2.20 -2.07 -0.37
C TYR A 174 -1.82 -3.55 -0.44
N GLU A 175 -2.16 -4.34 0.59
CA GLU A 175 -1.99 -5.79 0.62
C GLU A 175 -2.86 -6.48 -0.44
N ILE A 176 -4.11 -6.03 -0.63
CA ILE A 176 -5.00 -6.53 -1.69
C ILE A 176 -4.38 -6.26 -3.08
N ALA A 177 -3.89 -5.04 -3.31
CA ALA A 177 -3.24 -4.68 -4.57
C ALA A 177 -1.94 -5.48 -4.79
N MET A 178 -1.16 -5.71 -3.74
CA MET A 178 0.04 -6.53 -3.75
C MET A 178 -0.27 -8.00 -4.10
N GLY A 179 -1.31 -8.58 -3.51
CA GLY A 179 -1.77 -9.94 -3.82
C GLY A 179 -2.22 -10.09 -5.27
N ALA A 180 -2.91 -9.09 -5.83
CA ALA A 180 -3.28 -9.08 -7.25
C ALA A 180 -2.05 -9.01 -8.18
N ALA A 181 -1.01 -8.26 -7.80
CA ALA A 181 0.25 -8.25 -8.54
C ALA A 181 0.96 -9.61 -8.53
N PHE A 182 0.92 -10.33 -7.39
CA PHE A 182 1.46 -11.69 -7.28
C PHE A 182 0.73 -12.72 -8.13
N ALA A 183 -0.60 -12.61 -8.26
CA ALA A 183 -1.37 -13.55 -9.08
C ALA A 183 -0.87 -13.61 -10.54
N SER A 184 -0.41 -12.48 -11.09
CA SER A 184 0.16 -12.44 -12.45
C SER A 184 1.48 -13.22 -12.54
N VAL A 185 2.29 -13.16 -11.48
CA VAL A 185 3.55 -13.92 -11.37
C VAL A 185 3.26 -15.41 -11.30
N PHE A 186 2.29 -15.84 -10.48
CA PHE A 186 1.92 -17.25 -10.33
C PHE A 186 1.39 -17.87 -11.62
N LEU A 187 0.61 -17.13 -12.40
CA LEU A 187 0.15 -17.60 -13.71
C LEU A 187 1.30 -17.81 -14.70
N TYR A 188 2.36 -17.01 -14.59
CA TYR A 188 3.51 -17.11 -15.48
C TYR A 188 4.50 -18.21 -15.04
N SER A 189 4.80 -18.30 -13.73
CA SER A 189 5.69 -19.33 -13.17
C SER A 189 5.04 -20.71 -13.12
N GLY A 190 3.70 -20.79 -13.00
CA GLY A 190 2.96 -22.04 -12.80
C GLY A 190 3.09 -22.63 -11.39
N SER A 191 3.65 -21.86 -10.44
CA SER A 191 3.96 -22.29 -9.07
C SER A 191 3.86 -21.11 -8.09
N MET A 192 3.55 -21.43 -6.83
CA MET A 192 3.59 -20.48 -5.69
C MET A 192 4.77 -20.72 -4.74
N SER A 193 5.65 -21.70 -5.03
CA SER A 193 6.91 -21.92 -4.32
C SER A 193 7.94 -20.86 -4.73
N THR A 194 8.71 -20.35 -3.76
CA THR A 194 9.71 -19.30 -4.03
C THR A 194 10.90 -19.84 -4.80
N SER A 195 11.31 -21.10 -4.57
CA SER A 195 12.41 -21.72 -5.28
C SER A 195 12.04 -21.98 -6.75
N ALA A 196 10.86 -22.56 -6.99
CA ALA A 196 10.34 -22.83 -8.33
C ALA A 196 10.14 -21.54 -9.14
N ILE A 197 9.68 -20.45 -8.51
CA ILE A 197 9.57 -19.14 -9.17
C ILE A 197 10.95 -18.64 -9.63
N VAL A 198 11.98 -18.73 -8.78
CA VAL A 198 13.34 -18.28 -9.15
C VAL A 198 13.94 -19.15 -10.26
N GLU A 199 13.65 -20.45 -10.27
CA GLU A 199 14.06 -21.36 -11.33
C GLU A 199 13.36 -21.05 -12.65
N ALA A 200 12.06 -20.73 -12.62
CA ALA A 200 11.29 -20.32 -13.79
C ALA A 200 11.76 -18.97 -14.38
N GLN A 201 12.58 -18.21 -13.65
CA GLN A 201 13.24 -16.97 -14.12
C GLN A 201 14.60 -17.22 -14.78
N ALA A 202 14.91 -18.48 -15.17
CA ALA A 202 16.19 -18.81 -15.74
C ALA A 202 16.50 -18.12 -17.07
N ASP A 203 15.50 -18.00 -17.95
CA ASP A 203 15.63 -17.38 -19.27
C ASP A 203 15.52 -15.85 -19.19
N ARG A 204 14.48 -15.33 -18.53
CA ARG A 204 14.22 -13.88 -18.42
C ARG A 204 13.67 -13.52 -17.05
N TRP A 205 14.08 -12.35 -16.57
CA TRP A 205 13.55 -11.77 -15.34
C TRP A 205 12.12 -11.29 -15.52
N TYR A 206 11.29 -11.48 -14.48
CA TYR A 206 9.89 -11.09 -14.55
C TYR A 206 9.69 -9.58 -14.50
N VAL A 207 10.69 -8.77 -14.11
CA VAL A 207 10.61 -7.31 -14.33
C VAL A 207 10.35 -6.96 -15.79
N LEU A 208 10.97 -7.67 -16.74
CA LEU A 208 10.82 -7.38 -18.16
C LEU A 208 9.52 -7.92 -18.75
N LEU A 209 9.05 -9.05 -18.22
CA LEU A 209 7.85 -9.73 -18.72
C LEU A 209 6.56 -9.20 -18.08
N LEU A 210 6.62 -8.81 -16.81
CA LEU A 210 5.51 -8.35 -16.00
C LEU A 210 5.80 -6.94 -15.42
N PRO A 211 6.07 -5.92 -16.26
CA PRO A 211 6.46 -4.60 -15.79
C PRO A 211 5.35 -3.91 -14.99
N VAL A 212 4.08 -4.12 -15.37
CA VAL A 212 2.94 -3.54 -14.65
C VAL A 212 2.81 -4.16 -13.25
N SER A 213 2.90 -5.49 -13.13
CA SER A 213 2.91 -6.16 -11.83
C SER A 213 4.08 -5.69 -10.96
N PHE A 214 5.26 -5.48 -11.56
CA PHE A 214 6.42 -4.97 -10.85
C PHE A 214 6.20 -3.54 -10.33
N ILE A 215 5.68 -2.63 -11.16
CA ILE A 215 5.40 -1.24 -10.75
C ILE A 215 4.35 -1.22 -9.64
N ILE A 216 3.27 -1.98 -9.78
CA ILE A 216 2.24 -2.08 -8.74
C ILE A 216 2.86 -2.60 -7.45
N TYR A 217 3.67 -3.65 -7.53
CA TYR A 217 4.38 -4.21 -6.39
C TYR A 217 5.29 -3.19 -5.70
N ILE A 218 6.08 -2.43 -6.46
CA ILE A 218 6.96 -1.37 -5.93
C ILE A 218 6.14 -0.31 -5.18
N VAL A 219 4.99 0.09 -5.70
CA VAL A 219 4.12 1.05 -5.01
C VAL A 219 3.51 0.43 -3.75
N THR A 220 3.06 -0.82 -3.82
CA THR A 220 2.41 -1.49 -2.68
C THR A 220 3.38 -1.85 -1.56
N MET A 221 4.62 -2.24 -1.87
CA MET A 221 5.63 -2.53 -0.84
C MET A 221 6.01 -1.28 -0.02
N ILE A 222 5.91 -0.08 -0.61
CA ILE A 222 6.07 1.18 0.14
C ILE A 222 4.87 1.42 1.05
N GLY A 223 3.66 1.13 0.55
CA GLY A 223 2.42 1.26 1.33
C GLY A 223 2.40 0.33 2.54
N GLU A 224 2.93 -0.88 2.38
CA GLU A 224 2.98 -1.93 3.40
C GLU A 224 4.02 -1.64 4.50
N THR A 225 5.15 -1.03 4.14
CA THR A 225 6.24 -0.74 5.08
C THR A 225 6.06 0.57 5.84
N ASN A 226 4.98 1.31 5.58
CA ASN A 226 4.66 2.57 6.26
C ASN A 226 5.79 3.60 6.21
N ARG A 227 6.57 3.63 5.11
CA ARG A 227 7.68 4.57 4.92
C ARG A 227 7.30 5.72 4.02
N ALA A 228 7.94 6.87 4.26
CA ALA A 228 7.78 8.06 3.44
C ALA A 228 8.04 7.70 1.97
N PRO A 229 7.13 8.06 1.05
CA PRO A 229 6.04 9.04 1.16
C PRO A 229 4.72 8.57 1.81
N PHE A 230 4.58 7.29 2.17
CA PHE A 230 3.36 6.65 2.69
C PHE A 230 3.45 6.31 4.19
N ASP A 231 3.92 7.26 5.00
CA ASP A 231 4.22 7.12 6.43
C ASP A 231 3.07 7.52 7.38
N MET A 232 1.82 7.18 7.04
CA MET A 232 0.64 7.53 7.86
C MET A 232 0.72 7.14 9.34
N PRO A 233 1.34 6.00 9.74
CA PRO A 233 1.40 5.62 11.15
C PRO A 233 2.43 6.42 11.96
N GLU A 234 3.44 6.99 11.29
CA GLU A 234 4.53 7.76 11.89
C GLU A 234 4.34 9.28 11.71
N SER A 235 3.38 9.70 10.88
CA SER A 235 3.21 11.10 10.46
C SER A 235 2.83 12.02 11.63
N GLU A 236 3.83 12.62 12.26
CA GLU A 236 3.69 13.64 13.30
C GLU A 236 2.86 14.87 12.89
N GLY A 237 2.78 15.13 11.57
CA GLY A 237 2.17 16.35 11.02
C GLY A 237 0.70 16.23 10.64
N ASP A 238 0.11 15.03 10.67
CA ASP A 238 -1.31 14.83 10.34
C ASP A 238 -2.12 14.51 11.60
N LEU A 239 -2.01 13.28 12.09
CA LEU A 239 -2.58 12.83 13.36
C LEU A 239 -1.50 12.09 14.15
N VAL A 240 -1.55 12.20 15.48
CA VAL A 240 -0.67 11.56 16.46
C VAL A 240 -0.21 10.16 16.01
N GLY A 241 1.10 9.88 16.07
CA GLY A 241 1.78 8.73 15.45
C GLY A 241 1.48 7.35 16.05
N GLY A 242 0.21 6.94 16.10
CA GLY A 242 -0.23 5.58 16.40
C GLY A 242 0.46 4.96 17.63
N PHE A 243 1.16 3.84 17.42
CA PHE A 243 1.87 3.12 18.46
C PHE A 243 3.14 3.83 18.98
N ASN A 244 3.61 4.90 18.33
CA ASN A 244 4.86 5.58 18.73
C ASN A 244 4.70 6.44 19.98
N THR A 245 3.47 6.80 20.37
CA THR A 245 3.27 7.83 21.39
C THR A 245 3.25 7.32 22.82
N GLU A 246 2.69 6.14 23.03
CA GLU A 246 2.50 5.59 24.38
C GLU A 246 3.58 4.56 24.74
N TYR A 247 4.23 3.96 23.74
CA TYR A 247 5.26 2.93 23.94
C TYR A 247 6.64 3.52 24.23
N SER A 248 7.34 2.97 25.24
CA SER A 248 8.73 3.32 25.59
C SER A 248 9.67 2.12 25.44
N SER A 249 10.98 2.39 25.55
CA SER A 249 12.05 1.40 25.73
C SER A 249 12.01 0.27 24.68
N ILE A 250 12.09 -0.98 25.12
CA ILE A 250 12.16 -2.17 24.27
C ILE A 250 10.87 -2.42 23.48
N LYS A 251 9.69 -2.06 24.01
CA LYS A 251 8.43 -2.28 23.31
C LYS A 251 8.31 -1.38 22.08
N PHE A 252 8.71 -0.12 22.22
CA PHE A 252 8.87 0.79 21.08
C PHE A 252 9.92 0.27 20.08
N ALA A 253 11.06 -0.18 20.60
CA ALA A 253 12.13 -0.73 19.77
C ALA A 253 11.68 -1.93 18.94
N MET A 254 10.82 -2.80 19.48
CA MET A 254 10.27 -3.95 18.76
C MET A 254 9.38 -3.56 17.58
N PHE A 255 8.55 -2.52 17.70
CA PHE A 255 7.77 -2.03 16.55
C PHE A 255 8.66 -1.46 15.46
N MET A 256 9.60 -0.58 15.83
CA MET A 256 10.53 -0.01 14.85
C MET A 256 11.36 -1.12 14.19
N LEU A 257 11.84 -2.09 14.98
CA LEU A 257 12.56 -3.24 14.47
C LEU A 257 11.70 -4.05 13.48
N ALA A 258 10.44 -4.32 13.82
CA ALA A 258 9.52 -5.05 12.95
C ALA A 258 9.30 -4.32 11.61
N GLU A 259 9.14 -3.00 11.60
CA GLU A 259 9.02 -2.22 10.35
C GLU A 259 10.28 -2.31 9.48
N TYR A 260 11.46 -2.18 10.08
CA TYR A 260 12.72 -2.32 9.33
C TYR A 260 12.94 -3.74 8.82
N ILE A 261 12.57 -4.76 9.59
CA ILE A 261 12.62 -6.14 9.11
C ILE A 261 11.64 -6.31 7.96
N ASN A 262 10.41 -5.80 8.07
CA ASN A 262 9.43 -5.87 6.98
C ASN A 262 9.96 -5.20 5.71
N MET A 263 10.68 -4.07 5.83
CA MET A 263 11.35 -3.41 4.70
C MET A 263 12.37 -4.33 4.00
N VAL A 264 13.19 -5.05 4.77
CA VAL A 264 14.11 -6.05 4.23
C VAL A 264 13.34 -7.20 3.59
N THR A 265 12.27 -7.68 4.23
CA THR A 265 11.43 -8.78 3.74
C THR A 265 10.75 -8.43 2.41
N VAL A 266 10.07 -7.30 2.29
CA VAL A 266 9.42 -6.91 1.02
C VAL A 266 10.45 -6.67 -0.08
N SER A 267 11.64 -6.15 0.25
CA SER A 267 12.75 -6.04 -0.71
C SER A 267 13.24 -7.41 -1.16
N ALA A 268 13.36 -8.36 -0.24
CA ALA A 268 13.73 -9.75 -0.52
C ALA A 268 12.68 -10.48 -1.37
N VAL A 269 11.39 -10.24 -1.11
CA VAL A 269 10.28 -10.77 -1.93
C VAL A 269 10.30 -10.15 -3.33
N SER A 270 10.53 -8.84 -3.46
CA SER A 270 10.71 -8.19 -4.77
C SER A 270 11.85 -8.83 -5.57
N ALA A 271 12.99 -9.06 -4.90
CA ALA A 271 14.17 -9.64 -5.52
C ALA A 271 13.88 -11.06 -6.01
N THR A 272 13.18 -11.84 -5.20
CA THR A 272 12.80 -13.23 -5.48
C THR A 272 11.78 -13.32 -6.62
N LEU A 273 10.74 -12.50 -6.61
CA LEU A 273 9.65 -12.60 -7.59
C LEU A 273 9.94 -11.95 -8.93
N PHE A 274 10.67 -10.83 -8.95
CA PHE A 274 10.82 -10.03 -10.17
C PHE A 274 12.25 -9.99 -10.70
N LEU A 275 13.25 -9.95 -9.82
CA LEU A 275 14.65 -9.75 -10.18
C LEU A 275 15.46 -11.06 -10.30
N GLY A 276 14.83 -12.22 -10.41
CA GLY A 276 15.56 -13.49 -10.58
C GLY A 276 16.20 -14.04 -9.31
N GLY A 277 15.78 -13.59 -8.12
CA GLY A 277 16.26 -14.06 -6.82
C GLY A 277 17.78 -13.99 -6.67
N TRP A 278 18.41 -15.12 -6.37
CA TRP A 278 19.85 -15.27 -6.22
C TRP A 278 20.64 -15.33 -7.53
N ARG A 279 19.98 -15.43 -8.70
CA ARG A 279 20.66 -15.57 -9.99
C ARG A 279 21.38 -14.29 -10.40
N ALA A 280 22.52 -14.40 -11.06
CA ALA A 280 23.24 -13.24 -11.58
C ALA A 280 22.40 -12.44 -12.61
N PRO A 281 22.58 -11.10 -12.72
CA PRO A 281 21.96 -10.28 -13.76
C PRO A 281 22.37 -10.70 -15.17
N TYR A 282 21.42 -10.66 -16.11
CA TYR A 282 21.71 -10.71 -17.55
C TYR A 282 22.44 -9.40 -17.91
N PRO A 283 23.73 -9.40 -18.33
CA PRO A 283 24.45 -10.38 -19.17
C PRO A 283 25.58 -11.16 -18.47
N ILE A 284 25.83 -10.93 -17.17
CA ILE A 284 26.94 -11.52 -16.40
C ILE A 284 26.82 -13.04 -16.31
N SER A 285 25.59 -13.55 -16.26
CA SER A 285 25.30 -14.99 -16.30
C SER A 285 25.76 -15.68 -17.57
N THR A 286 25.88 -14.95 -18.69
CA THR A 286 26.30 -15.50 -20.00
C THR A 286 27.81 -15.44 -20.17
N PHE A 287 28.46 -14.40 -19.63
CA PHE A 287 29.92 -14.23 -19.71
C PHE A 287 30.68 -15.01 -18.64
N TRP A 288 30.04 -15.34 -17.51
CA TRP A 288 30.68 -16.05 -16.40
C TRP A 288 29.83 -17.23 -15.92
N GLU A 289 30.17 -18.43 -16.41
CA GLU A 289 29.49 -19.69 -16.04
C GLU A 289 29.55 -19.96 -14.52
N GLY A 290 30.61 -19.50 -13.84
CA GLY A 290 30.78 -19.61 -12.38
C GLY A 290 29.93 -18.66 -11.54
N ALA A 291 29.25 -17.67 -12.13
CA ALA A 291 28.54 -16.61 -11.39
C ALA A 291 27.38 -17.11 -10.52
N ASN A 292 26.88 -18.32 -10.79
CA ASN A 292 25.76 -18.95 -10.08
C ASN A 292 26.20 -20.14 -9.20
N HIS A 293 27.51 -20.35 -9.00
CA HIS A 293 28.04 -21.46 -8.19
C HIS A 293 28.64 -20.98 -6.86
N GLY A 294 28.63 -21.86 -5.86
CA GLY A 294 29.21 -21.60 -4.54
C GLY A 294 28.47 -20.51 -3.75
N TRP A 295 29.21 -19.53 -3.25
CA TRP A 295 28.69 -18.43 -2.41
C TRP A 295 28.26 -17.18 -3.21
N TRP A 296 28.54 -17.14 -4.52
CA TRP A 296 28.17 -16.02 -5.39
C TRP A 296 26.65 -15.73 -5.46
N PRO A 297 25.75 -16.73 -5.50
CA PRO A 297 24.31 -16.52 -5.47
C PRO A 297 23.83 -15.67 -4.29
N MET A 298 24.38 -15.92 -3.09
CA MET A 298 24.06 -15.16 -1.89
C MET A 298 24.49 -13.70 -2.03
N LEU A 299 25.65 -13.45 -2.62
CA LEU A 299 26.14 -12.09 -2.86
C LEU A 299 25.22 -11.31 -3.82
N TRP A 300 24.79 -11.94 -4.92
CA TRP A 300 23.84 -11.32 -5.87
C TRP A 300 22.51 -11.00 -5.21
N PHE A 301 22.00 -11.93 -4.39
CA PHE A 301 20.78 -11.73 -3.63
C PHE A 301 20.91 -10.52 -2.69
N VAL A 302 21.98 -10.48 -1.89
CA VAL A 302 22.25 -9.37 -0.95
C VAL A 302 22.40 -8.05 -1.68
N ILE A 303 23.11 -8.01 -2.82
CA ILE A 303 23.25 -6.80 -3.64
C ILE A 303 21.88 -6.29 -4.11
N LYS A 304 21.01 -7.18 -4.61
CA LYS A 304 19.67 -6.78 -5.08
C LYS A 304 18.79 -6.26 -3.95
N VAL A 305 18.78 -6.96 -2.81
CA VAL A 305 18.07 -6.50 -1.61
C VAL A 305 18.60 -5.13 -1.20
N GLN A 306 19.92 -4.94 -1.23
CA GLN A 306 20.52 -3.66 -0.85
C GLN A 306 20.21 -2.52 -1.82
N LEU A 307 20.12 -2.80 -3.12
CA LEU A 307 19.69 -1.82 -4.12
C LEU A 307 18.23 -1.40 -3.89
N LEU A 308 17.36 -2.33 -3.51
CA LEU A 308 15.96 -2.02 -3.18
C LEU A 308 15.84 -1.26 -1.85
N LEU A 309 16.65 -1.59 -0.85
CA LEU A 309 16.76 -0.78 0.38
C LEU A 309 17.28 0.63 0.08
N PHE A 310 18.27 0.76 -0.80
CA PHE A 310 18.74 2.07 -1.25
C PHE A 310 17.61 2.84 -1.97
N PHE A 311 16.79 2.16 -2.77
CA PHE A 311 15.62 2.75 -3.41
C PHE A 311 14.62 3.29 -2.38
N PHE A 312 14.31 2.56 -1.31
CA PHE A 312 13.48 3.08 -0.20
C PHE A 312 14.06 4.37 0.40
N ILE A 313 15.35 4.37 0.69
CA ILE A 313 16.04 5.53 1.28
C ILE A 313 16.02 6.72 0.31
N TRP A 314 16.23 6.45 -0.97
CA TRP A 314 16.21 7.48 -2.01
C TRP A 314 14.82 8.11 -2.18
N LEU A 315 13.76 7.30 -2.16
CA LEU A 315 12.38 7.80 -2.19
C LEU A 315 12.08 8.68 -0.98
N ARG A 316 12.47 8.25 0.22
CA ARG A 316 12.33 9.04 1.46
C ARG A 316 13.00 10.41 1.34
N GLY A 317 14.19 10.47 0.73
CA GLY A 317 14.93 11.72 0.55
C GLY A 317 14.41 12.62 -0.55
N SER A 318 13.60 12.11 -1.49
CA SER A 318 13.20 12.81 -2.71
C SER A 318 11.73 13.22 -2.76
N LEU A 319 10.83 12.45 -2.15
CA LEU A 319 9.38 12.64 -2.30
C LEU A 319 8.75 13.30 -1.05
N PRO A 320 7.76 14.20 -1.25
CA PRO A 320 6.97 14.72 -0.15
C PRO A 320 5.98 13.67 0.37
N ARG A 321 5.52 13.85 1.60
CA ARG A 321 4.45 13.03 2.19
C ARG A 321 3.14 13.21 1.45
N VAL A 322 2.40 12.12 1.25
CA VAL A 322 1.09 12.13 0.60
C VAL A 322 -0.03 12.07 1.64
N ARG A 323 -1.12 12.81 1.43
CA ARG A 323 -2.28 12.78 2.32
C ARG A 323 -3.03 11.43 2.22
N TYR A 324 -3.54 10.94 3.34
CA TYR A 324 -4.31 9.69 3.42
C TYR A 324 -5.39 9.54 2.35
N ASP A 325 -6.21 10.58 2.11
CA ASP A 325 -7.30 10.50 1.12
C ASP A 325 -6.80 10.27 -0.31
N GLN A 326 -5.65 10.86 -0.66
CA GLN A 326 -5.03 10.69 -1.98
C GLN A 326 -4.42 9.29 -2.10
N LEU A 327 -3.80 8.83 -1.01
CA LEU A 327 -3.23 7.49 -0.90
C LEU A 327 -4.31 6.41 -1.09
N MET A 328 -5.44 6.52 -0.39
CA MET A 328 -6.56 5.58 -0.52
C MET A 328 -7.18 5.62 -1.92
N LYS A 329 -7.29 6.80 -2.54
CA LYS A 329 -7.73 6.92 -3.93
C LYS A 329 -6.77 6.22 -4.90
N LEU A 330 -5.45 6.34 -4.70
CA LEU A 330 -4.45 5.66 -5.53
C LEU A 330 -4.61 4.13 -5.43
N GLY A 331 -4.71 3.58 -4.21
CA GLY A 331 -4.92 2.15 -4.00
C GLY A 331 -6.21 1.63 -4.66
N TRP A 332 -7.34 2.22 -4.30
CA TRP A 332 -8.66 1.73 -4.69
C TRP A 332 -9.10 2.06 -6.11
N LYS A 333 -8.76 3.25 -6.62
CA LYS A 333 -9.22 3.70 -7.94
C LYS A 333 -8.20 3.44 -9.04
N VAL A 334 -6.93 3.23 -8.71
CA VAL A 334 -5.86 3.06 -9.71
C VAL A 334 -5.21 1.69 -9.60
N LEU A 335 -4.58 1.37 -8.47
CA LEU A 335 -3.76 0.16 -8.36
C LEU A 335 -4.58 -1.14 -8.49
N ILE A 336 -5.70 -1.25 -7.77
CA ILE A 336 -6.54 -2.46 -7.82
C ILE A 336 -7.18 -2.67 -9.20
N PRO A 337 -7.82 -1.67 -9.84
CA PRO A 337 -8.37 -1.88 -11.18
C PRO A 337 -7.31 -2.22 -12.22
N VAL A 338 -6.16 -1.53 -12.19
CA VAL A 338 -5.06 -1.78 -13.13
C VAL A 338 -4.46 -3.17 -12.92
N SER A 339 -4.30 -3.63 -11.67
CA SER A 339 -3.78 -4.98 -11.39
C SER A 339 -4.71 -6.07 -11.91
N VAL A 340 -6.03 -5.91 -11.75
CA VAL A 340 -7.02 -6.87 -12.25
C VAL A 340 -7.04 -6.91 -13.78
N VAL A 341 -7.04 -5.76 -14.45
CA VAL A 341 -6.98 -5.70 -15.92
C VAL A 341 -5.71 -6.34 -16.43
N TRP A 342 -4.57 -6.06 -15.79
CA TRP A 342 -3.29 -6.67 -16.14
C TRP A 342 -3.29 -8.19 -15.92
N LEU A 343 -3.85 -8.66 -14.81
CA LEU A 343 -3.99 -10.09 -14.51
C LEU A 343 -4.80 -10.80 -15.61
N MET A 344 -5.91 -10.21 -16.03
CA MET A 344 -6.75 -10.76 -17.11
C MET A 344 -5.98 -10.81 -18.45
N LEU A 345 -5.19 -9.79 -18.74
CA LEU A 345 -4.32 -9.77 -19.92
C LEU A 345 -3.28 -10.89 -19.87
N VAL A 346 -2.56 -11.04 -18.75
CA VAL A 346 -1.55 -12.08 -18.57
C VAL A 346 -2.18 -13.47 -18.65
N ALA A 347 -3.35 -13.67 -18.04
CA ALA A 347 -4.10 -14.92 -18.12
C ALA A 347 -4.49 -15.26 -19.58
N THR A 348 -4.94 -14.26 -20.35
CA THR A 348 -5.31 -14.42 -21.76
C THR A 348 -4.09 -14.77 -22.62
N VAL A 349 -2.97 -14.05 -22.45
CA VAL A 349 -1.69 -14.36 -23.11
C VAL A 349 -1.28 -15.79 -22.83
N ARG A 350 -1.39 -16.23 -21.57
CA ARG A 350 -1.01 -17.60 -21.17
C ARG A 350 -1.94 -18.65 -21.77
N ALA A 351 -3.25 -18.39 -21.79
CA ALA A 351 -4.23 -19.28 -22.41
C ALA A 351 -3.96 -19.46 -23.92
N MET A 352 -3.74 -18.36 -24.65
CA MET A 352 -3.38 -18.41 -26.08
C MET A 352 -2.05 -19.13 -26.31
N ARG A 353 -1.06 -18.93 -25.44
CA ARG A 353 0.21 -19.66 -25.55
C ARG A 353 0.05 -21.16 -25.31
N ASN A 354 -0.89 -21.59 -24.46
CA ASN A 354 -1.17 -23.00 -24.21
C ASN A 354 -1.90 -23.70 -25.38
N GLU A 355 -2.55 -22.93 -26.25
CA GLU A 355 -3.20 -23.39 -27.48
C GLU A 355 -2.28 -23.28 -28.72
N ASP A 356 -0.97 -23.08 -28.50
CA ASP A 356 0.08 -23.01 -29.53
C ASP A 356 -0.11 -21.90 -30.58
N TYR A 357 -0.76 -20.79 -30.23
CA TYR A 357 -0.80 -19.60 -31.09
C TYR A 357 0.60 -19.00 -31.26
N GLU A 358 0.92 -18.59 -32.50
CA GLU A 358 2.19 -17.94 -32.83
C GLU A 358 2.36 -16.62 -32.05
N PHE A 359 3.58 -16.34 -31.56
CA PHE A 359 3.88 -15.16 -30.74
C PHE A 359 3.42 -13.84 -31.40
N THR A 360 3.53 -13.75 -32.74
CA THR A 360 3.07 -12.60 -33.53
C THR A 360 1.56 -12.42 -33.42
N SER A 361 0.80 -13.51 -33.46
CA SER A 361 -0.67 -13.48 -33.33
C SER A 361 -1.09 -13.08 -31.92
N ILE A 362 -0.41 -13.61 -30.90
CA ILE A 362 -0.65 -13.22 -29.50
C ILE A 362 -0.37 -11.73 -29.31
N ALA A 363 0.76 -11.23 -29.82
CA ALA A 363 1.12 -9.82 -29.72
C ALA A 363 0.11 -8.91 -30.43
N LEU A 364 -0.45 -9.33 -31.57
CA LEU A 364 -1.47 -8.58 -32.30
C LEU A 364 -2.82 -8.57 -31.59
N TYR A 365 -3.30 -9.71 -31.07
CA TYR A 365 -4.58 -9.76 -30.34
C TYR A 365 -4.52 -9.03 -29.01
N VAL A 366 -3.43 -9.22 -28.26
CA VAL A 366 -3.24 -8.58 -26.96
C VAL A 366 -2.93 -7.09 -27.12
N GLY A 367 -2.05 -6.74 -28.07
CA GLY A 367 -1.75 -5.35 -28.40
C GLY A 367 -2.99 -4.61 -28.93
N GLY A 368 -3.75 -5.24 -29.83
CA GLY A 368 -5.01 -4.70 -30.34
C GLY A 368 -6.07 -4.55 -29.24
N GLY A 369 -6.18 -5.52 -28.34
CA GLY A 369 -7.06 -5.45 -27.17
C GLY A 369 -6.69 -4.32 -26.22
N VAL A 370 -5.40 -4.12 -25.91
CA VAL A 370 -4.91 -3.01 -25.09
C VAL A 370 -5.17 -1.67 -25.75
N ILE A 371 -4.90 -1.54 -27.05
CA ILE A 371 -5.16 -0.30 -27.79
C ILE A 371 -6.66 0.01 -27.81
N ALA A 372 -7.52 -0.99 -28.03
CA ALA A 372 -8.97 -0.82 -27.97
C ALA A 372 -9.44 -0.37 -26.58
N LEU A 373 -8.86 -0.93 -25.51
CA LEU A 373 -9.15 -0.55 -24.12
C LEU A 373 -8.69 0.88 -23.82
N LEU A 374 -7.50 1.28 -24.28
CA LEU A 374 -6.99 2.64 -24.15
C LEU A 374 -7.85 3.64 -24.93
N LEU A 375 -8.25 3.30 -26.16
CA LEU A 375 -9.15 4.13 -26.96
C LEU A 375 -10.53 4.26 -26.30
N LEU A 376 -11.08 3.16 -25.76
CA LEU A 376 -12.32 3.18 -25.00
C LEU A 376 -12.19 4.07 -23.76
N SER A 377 -11.09 3.97 -23.02
CA SER A 377 -10.81 4.81 -21.85
C SER A 377 -10.76 6.29 -22.21
N VAL A 378 -10.04 6.65 -23.29
CA VAL A 378 -9.98 8.03 -23.78
C VAL A 378 -11.36 8.54 -24.20
N VAL A 379 -12.15 7.70 -24.88
CA VAL A 379 -13.53 8.06 -25.26
C VAL A 379 -14.39 8.28 -24.01
N VAL A 380 -14.33 7.39 -23.03
CA VAL A 380 -15.06 7.53 -21.77
C VAL A 380 -14.64 8.79 -21.01
N ASP A 381 -13.34 9.10 -20.95
CA ASP A 381 -12.84 10.32 -20.30
C ASP A 381 -13.32 11.59 -21.03
N ILE A 382 -13.31 11.60 -22.37
CA ILE A 382 -13.86 12.72 -23.16
C ILE A 382 -15.36 12.92 -22.87
N PHE A 383 -16.14 11.83 -22.80
CA PHE A 383 -17.56 11.91 -22.49
C PHE A 383 -17.82 12.33 -21.04
N ARG A 384 -16.97 11.91 -20.11
CA ARG A 384 -17.07 12.28 -18.71
C ARG A 384 -16.72 13.75 -18.50
N ASP A 385 -15.62 14.24 -19.07
CA ASP A 385 -15.25 15.66 -19.07
C ASP A 385 -16.36 16.53 -19.68
N ARG A 386 -17.00 16.03 -20.75
CA ARG A 386 -18.12 16.73 -21.38
C ARG A 386 -19.34 16.77 -20.46
N ARG A 387 -19.68 15.67 -19.78
CA ARG A 387 -20.75 15.65 -18.77
C ARG A 387 -20.45 16.54 -17.57
N GLU A 388 -19.22 16.56 -17.08
CA GLU A 388 -18.80 17.43 -15.98
C GLU A 388 -18.87 18.90 -16.39
N LYS A 389 -18.49 19.23 -17.63
CA LYS A 389 -18.68 20.58 -18.21
C LYS A 389 -20.15 20.94 -18.44
N GLU A 390 -20.96 19.99 -18.90
CA GLU A 390 -22.40 20.18 -19.09
C GLU A 390 -23.11 20.39 -17.74
N ALA A 391 -22.72 19.65 -16.69
CA ALA A 391 -23.21 19.82 -15.33
C ALA A 391 -22.75 21.17 -14.71
N ALA A 392 -21.49 21.54 -14.89
CA ALA A 392 -20.98 22.85 -14.46
C ALA A 392 -21.67 24.01 -15.19
N ALA A 393 -21.96 23.86 -16.49
CA ALA A 393 -22.74 24.82 -17.26
C ALA A 393 -24.22 24.86 -16.85
N GLU A 394 -24.73 23.80 -16.24
CA GLU A 394 -26.08 23.78 -15.64
C GLU A 394 -26.12 24.48 -14.29
N GLU A 395 -25.07 24.37 -13.48
CA GLU A 395 -24.90 25.12 -12.22
C GLU A 395 -24.61 26.62 -12.44
N GLU A 396 -23.95 26.99 -13.54
CA GLU A 396 -23.68 28.39 -13.93
C GLU A 396 -24.89 29.11 -14.54
N LYS A 397 -26.02 28.44 -14.77
CA LYS A 397 -27.25 29.15 -15.15
C LYS A 397 -27.60 30.11 -14.01
N PRO A 398 -27.70 31.43 -14.27
CA PRO A 398 -27.97 32.38 -13.21
C PRO A 398 -29.34 32.06 -12.63
N VAL A 399 -29.34 31.48 -11.43
CA VAL A 399 -30.52 31.36 -10.59
C VAL A 399 -31.06 32.78 -10.43
N ALA A 400 -32.30 33.01 -10.83
CA ALA A 400 -32.94 34.32 -10.67
C ALA A 400 -32.76 34.77 -9.22
N PHE A 401 -32.11 35.93 -9.03
CA PHE A 401 -31.81 36.44 -7.70
C PHE A 401 -33.11 36.56 -6.90
N ASP A 402 -33.25 35.74 -5.85
CA ASP A 402 -34.36 35.82 -4.92
C ASP A 402 -33.99 36.80 -3.79
N PRO A 403 -34.53 38.05 -3.81
CA PRO A 403 -34.22 39.06 -2.81
C PRO A 403 -34.68 38.68 -1.39
N MET A 404 -35.45 37.59 -1.21
CA MET A 404 -36.03 37.18 0.07
C MET A 404 -35.55 35.80 0.55
N ALA A 405 -34.52 35.22 -0.06
CA ALA A 405 -34.03 33.85 0.24
C ALA A 405 -33.63 33.60 1.71
N GLY A 406 -33.48 34.66 2.54
CA GLY A 406 -33.17 34.58 3.97
C GLY A 406 -34.16 35.29 4.90
N GLY A 407 -35.37 35.64 4.43
CA GLY A 407 -36.41 36.30 5.24
C GLY A 407 -36.21 37.80 5.47
N PHE A 408 -35.09 38.38 5.04
CA PHE A 408 -34.84 39.83 5.04
C PHE A 408 -34.32 40.28 3.66
N PRO A 409 -34.71 41.48 3.18
CA PRO A 409 -34.32 41.95 1.84
C PRO A 409 -32.80 42.16 1.75
N VAL A 410 -32.15 41.42 0.86
CA VAL A 410 -30.72 41.59 0.57
C VAL A 410 -30.53 42.42 -0.70
N PRO A 411 -29.65 43.43 -0.74
CA PRO A 411 -29.38 44.21 -1.95
C PRO A 411 -28.69 43.35 -3.04
N PRO A 412 -29.01 43.54 -4.33
CA PRO A 412 -28.36 42.81 -5.42
C PRO A 412 -26.88 43.23 -5.57
N LEU A 413 -26.02 42.26 -5.86
CA LEU A 413 -24.63 42.50 -6.23
C LEU A 413 -24.52 43.09 -7.66
N PRO A 414 -23.42 43.76 -8.02
CA PRO A 414 -23.22 44.31 -9.36
C PRO A 414 -23.40 43.23 -10.45
N GLY A 415 -24.36 43.40 -11.35
CA GLY A 415 -24.70 42.45 -12.41
C GLY A 415 -25.97 41.61 -12.20
N GLN A 416 -26.60 41.70 -11.02
CA GLN A 416 -27.88 41.03 -10.74
C GLN A 416 -29.05 42.00 -10.96
N SER A 417 -30.12 41.53 -11.61
CA SER A 417 -31.36 42.30 -11.80
C SER A 417 -32.47 41.75 -10.92
N LEU A 418 -33.25 42.64 -10.32
CA LEU A 418 -34.39 42.25 -9.49
C LEU A 418 -35.50 41.69 -10.39
N PRO A 419 -36.18 40.60 -9.98
CA PRO A 419 -37.37 40.15 -10.69
C PRO A 419 -38.44 41.25 -10.70
N PRO A 420 -39.19 41.42 -11.80
CA PRO A 420 -40.18 42.49 -11.91
C PRO A 420 -41.26 42.32 -10.83
N VAL A 421 -41.38 43.32 -9.96
CA VAL A 421 -42.37 43.33 -8.87
C VAL A 421 -43.78 43.28 -9.49
N PRO A 422 -44.66 42.37 -9.06
CA PRO A 422 -46.06 42.38 -9.50
C PRO A 422 -46.69 43.72 -9.11
N ARG A 423 -47.05 44.54 -10.11
CA ARG A 423 -47.73 45.83 -9.84
C ARG A 423 -49.05 45.54 -9.15
N ARG A 424 -49.15 45.93 -7.86
CA ARG A 424 -50.41 45.97 -7.14
C ARG A 424 -51.37 46.88 -7.91
N ARG A 425 -52.54 46.35 -8.30
CA ARG A 425 -53.59 47.14 -8.96
C ARG A 425 -53.87 48.40 -8.14
N SER A 426 -53.91 49.54 -8.83
CA SER A 426 -54.25 50.85 -8.25
C SER A 426 -55.59 50.76 -7.53
N ARG A 427 -55.63 51.22 -6.28
CA ARG A 427 -56.86 51.31 -5.47
C ARG A 427 -57.59 52.60 -5.83
N GLN A 428 -58.00 52.76 -7.08
CA GLN A 428 -58.88 53.83 -7.55
C GLN A 428 -59.98 53.23 -8.40
N GLU A 429 -60.98 52.71 -7.70
CA GLU A 429 -62.39 52.74 -8.09
C GLU A 429 -63.17 52.39 -6.82
N ARG A 430 -63.19 53.34 -5.86
CA ARG A 430 -64.29 53.39 -4.90
C ARG A 430 -65.44 54.00 -5.68
N GLU A 431 -66.36 53.16 -6.15
CA GLU A 431 -67.66 53.61 -6.66
C GLU A 431 -68.29 54.58 -5.65
N LEU A 432 -68.59 55.78 -6.14
CA LEU A 432 -69.39 56.77 -5.44
C LEU A 432 -70.81 56.22 -5.32
N ILE A 433 -71.15 55.64 -4.17
CA ILE A 433 -72.53 55.29 -3.83
C ILE A 433 -73.24 56.61 -3.52
N VAL A 434 -74.00 57.08 -4.51
CA VAL A 434 -74.93 58.21 -4.41
C VAL A 434 -76.03 57.86 -3.41
N SER A 435 -76.22 58.75 -2.44
CA SER A 435 -77.32 58.70 -1.48
C SER A 435 -78.68 58.86 -2.19
N GLY A 436 -79.57 57.89 -2.06
CA GLY A 436 -80.99 58.08 -2.41
C GLY A 436 -81.87 56.86 -2.11
N GLY A 437 -82.76 56.99 -1.13
CA GLY A 437 -83.99 56.20 -1.02
C GLY A 437 -83.99 55.06 0.02
N PRO A 438 -84.99 54.99 0.93
CA PRO A 438 -85.09 53.97 1.97
C PRO A 438 -85.82 52.73 1.43
N ASP A 439 -85.30 51.53 1.74
CA ASP A 439 -86.08 50.36 2.19
C ASP A 439 -85.30 49.04 2.06
N THR A 440 -85.62 48.11 2.97
CA THR A 440 -85.44 46.64 2.95
C THR A 440 -84.12 45.97 3.38
N GLN A 441 -84.14 45.56 4.65
CA GLN A 441 -83.80 44.28 5.30
C GLN A 441 -83.10 43.11 4.53
N SER A 442 -82.23 42.44 5.32
CA SER A 442 -82.12 40.97 5.59
C SER A 442 -80.92 40.15 5.06
N ASP A 443 -80.28 39.51 6.05
CA ASP A 443 -79.72 38.15 6.16
C ASP A 443 -78.52 37.62 5.35
N GLY A 444 -77.59 36.98 6.08
CA GLY A 444 -77.26 35.57 5.80
C GLY A 444 -75.79 35.14 5.65
N THR A 445 -75.15 34.78 6.78
CA THR A 445 -74.33 33.56 7.03
C THR A 445 -73.13 33.10 6.15
N ARG A 446 -71.94 33.08 6.80
CA ARG A 446 -70.95 31.98 7.05
C ARG A 446 -70.67 30.84 6.03
N SER A 447 -69.37 30.58 5.80
CA SER A 447 -68.63 29.31 6.12
C SER A 447 -67.13 29.49 5.77
N ASP A 448 -66.16 29.54 6.70
CA ASP A 448 -65.48 28.49 7.50
C ASP A 448 -64.51 27.54 6.75
N GLY A 449 -63.31 27.35 7.34
CA GLY A 449 -62.43 26.17 7.16
C GLY A 449 -60.97 26.47 6.78
N LYS A 450 -60.10 27.00 7.66
CA LYS A 450 -59.20 26.34 8.64
C LYS A 450 -57.95 25.60 8.10
N GLU A 451 -56.81 26.04 8.65
CA GLU A 451 -55.46 25.49 8.65
C GLU A 451 -55.36 24.09 9.28
N ALA A 452 -54.33 23.33 8.89
CA ALA A 452 -53.63 22.41 9.79
C ALA A 452 -52.18 22.16 9.31
N SER A 453 -51.23 22.42 10.21
CA SER A 453 -49.87 21.89 10.24
C SER A 453 -49.86 20.43 10.68
N ASP A 454 -48.77 19.71 10.40
CA ASP A 454 -47.90 19.09 11.42
C ASP A 454 -46.83 18.19 10.80
N GLY A 455 -45.65 18.15 11.43
CA GLY A 455 -44.62 17.13 11.24
C GLY A 455 -43.20 17.65 11.31
#